data_AF-A0A379URV2-F1
#
_entry.id   AF-A0A379URV2-F1
#
_cell.length_a   1.000
_cell.length_b   1.000
_cell.length_c   1.000
_cell.angle_alpha   90.00
_cell.angle_beta   90.00
_cell.angle_gamma   90.00
#
_symmetry.space_group_name_H-M   'P 1'
#
loop_
_entity.id
_entity.type
_entity.pdbx_description
1 polymer ?
#
loop_
_entity_poly.entity_id
_entity_poly.type
_entity_poly.pdbx_seq_one_letter_code
_entity_poly.pdbx_strand_id
1 'polypeptide(L)'
;MPELVAILHSFVGLAAVLVGFNSYLYHDASLAPVLVNIHLTEVFLGIFIGAVTFTGSIVAFGKLRGKISSKPLMLPNRHKMNLAALVVSFLLLLVFVRTESVGLQVLALLLMTIIALAFGWHLVASIGGADMPVVVSMLNSYSGWAAAAAGFMLSNDLLIVTGALVGSSGAILSYIMCKAMNRSFISVIAGGFGTDGSSTGDDQEAGEHREITAEETAEMLKNSHSVIITPGYGMAVAQAQYPVAEITRKTACARYQRAFRHSSGGGSPAGAYERAVGRGESAL
;
A
#
# COMPACT_ATOMS: atom_id res chain seq x y z
N MET A 1 -6.63 -11.18 -6.15
CA MET A 1 -6.50 -9.81 -6.71
C MET A 1 -5.47 -8.95 -5.99
N PRO A 2 -5.49 -8.77 -4.65
CA PRO A 2 -4.57 -7.84 -3.96
C PRO A 2 -3.09 -8.17 -4.15
N GLU A 3 -2.78 -9.47 -4.11
CA GLU A 3 -1.46 -10.02 -4.43
C GLU A 3 -0.99 -9.66 -5.85
N LEU A 4 -1.88 -9.73 -6.84
CA LEU A 4 -1.54 -9.41 -8.23
C LEU A 4 -1.20 -7.93 -8.38
N VAL A 5 -1.99 -7.05 -7.75
CA VAL A 5 -1.71 -5.61 -7.72
C VAL A 5 -0.37 -5.33 -7.05
N ALA A 6 -0.09 -5.97 -5.92
CA ALA A 6 1.19 -5.82 -5.22
C ALA A 6 2.37 -6.21 -6.12
N ILE A 7 2.34 -7.37 -6.79
CA ILE A 7 3.47 -7.78 -7.63
C ILE A 7 3.62 -6.89 -8.88
N LEU A 8 2.53 -6.34 -9.43
CA LEU A 8 2.61 -5.42 -10.58
C LEU A 8 3.38 -4.13 -10.25
N HIS A 9 3.19 -3.56 -9.06
CA HIS A 9 3.99 -2.40 -8.63
C HIS A 9 5.48 -2.71 -8.51
N SER A 10 5.86 -3.97 -8.27
CA SER A 10 7.26 -4.35 -8.24
C SER A 10 7.93 -4.15 -9.60
N PHE A 11 7.24 -4.49 -10.70
CA PHE A 11 7.76 -4.27 -12.05
C PHE A 11 7.94 -2.80 -12.38
N VAL A 12 7.01 -1.94 -11.93
CA VAL A 12 7.14 -0.48 -12.09
C VAL A 12 8.36 0.04 -11.33
N GLY A 13 8.56 -0.40 -10.09
CA GLY A 13 9.73 -0.02 -9.28
C GLY A 13 11.04 -0.48 -9.91
N LEU A 14 11.10 -1.73 -10.39
CA LEU A 14 12.28 -2.26 -11.07
C LEU A 14 12.57 -1.51 -12.38
N ALA A 15 11.53 -1.20 -13.17
CA ALA A 15 11.69 -0.42 -14.38
C ALA A 15 12.26 0.97 -14.09
N ALA A 16 11.79 1.66 -13.05
CA ALA A 16 12.33 2.95 -12.62
C ALA A 16 13.81 2.86 -12.22
N VAL A 17 14.21 1.79 -11.53
CA VAL A 17 15.63 1.53 -11.20
C VAL A 17 16.46 1.37 -12.47
N LEU A 18 16.01 0.54 -13.42
CA LEU A 18 16.72 0.30 -14.68
C LEU A 18 16.82 1.57 -15.53
N VAL A 19 15.73 2.33 -15.63
CA VAL A 19 15.70 3.63 -16.33
C VAL A 19 16.68 4.61 -15.68
N GLY A 20 16.73 4.67 -14.35
CA GLY A 20 17.67 5.54 -13.64
C GLY A 20 19.13 5.18 -13.90
N PHE A 21 19.50 3.89 -13.83
CA PHE A 21 20.86 3.47 -14.16
C PHE A 21 21.21 3.75 -15.62
N ASN A 22 20.28 3.51 -16.54
CA ASN A 22 20.49 3.84 -17.95
C ASN A 22 20.66 5.35 -18.17
N SER A 23 19.84 6.16 -17.50
CA SER A 23 19.88 7.62 -17.59
C SER A 23 21.16 8.21 -16.99
N TYR A 24 21.74 7.57 -15.97
CA TYR A 24 23.07 7.90 -15.45
C TYR A 24 24.17 7.60 -16.46
N LEU A 25 24.14 6.43 -17.10
CA LEU A 25 25.20 5.99 -18.02
C LEU A 25 25.25 6.78 -19.33
N TYR A 26 24.10 7.31 -19.78
CA TYR A 26 23.94 7.95 -21.09
C TYR A 26 23.62 9.45 -21.01
N HIS A 27 23.98 10.14 -19.92
CA HIS A 27 23.73 11.58 -19.83
C HIS A 27 24.67 12.38 -20.75
N ASP A 28 24.18 13.50 -21.29
CA ASP A 28 24.96 14.34 -22.19
C ASP A 28 26.01 15.17 -21.42
N ALA A 29 27.28 15.02 -21.78
CA ALA A 29 28.41 15.68 -21.12
C ALA A 29 28.48 17.19 -21.42
N SER A 30 27.64 17.70 -22.32
CA SER A 30 27.61 19.11 -22.77
C SER A 30 26.67 20.02 -21.98
N LEU A 31 25.99 19.49 -20.96
CA LEU A 31 25.02 20.25 -20.16
C LEU A 31 25.68 21.24 -19.19
N ALA A 32 24.99 22.36 -18.92
CA ALA A 32 25.41 23.30 -17.89
C ALA A 32 25.53 22.59 -16.52
N PRO A 33 26.51 22.93 -15.66
CA PRO A 33 26.74 22.23 -14.38
C PRO A 33 25.51 22.15 -13.47
N VAL A 34 24.64 23.16 -13.52
CA VAL A 34 23.38 23.18 -12.76
C VAL A 34 22.41 22.10 -13.25
N LEU A 35 22.27 21.92 -14.57
CA LEU A 35 21.41 20.90 -15.17
C LEU A 35 21.91 19.49 -14.85
N VAL A 36 23.24 19.29 -14.86
CA VAL A 36 23.85 18.01 -14.46
C VAL A 36 23.49 17.66 -13.02
N ASN A 37 23.61 18.61 -12.09
CA ASN A 37 23.27 18.36 -10.69
C ASN A 37 21.78 18.04 -10.47
N ILE A 38 20.89 18.70 -11.23
CA ILE A 38 19.45 18.39 -11.21
C ILE A 38 19.22 16.97 -11.71
N HIS A 39 19.78 16.61 -12.87
CA HIS A 39 19.67 15.28 -13.46
C HIS A 39 20.18 14.17 -12.54
N LEU A 40 21.37 14.36 -11.93
CA LEU A 40 21.93 13.42 -10.97
C LEU A 40 21.04 13.25 -9.74
N THR A 41 20.44 14.33 -9.25
CA THR A 41 19.49 14.28 -8.14
C THR A 41 18.23 13.50 -8.51
N GLU A 42 17.68 13.73 -9.70
CA GLU A 42 16.52 13.00 -10.22
C GLU A 42 16.80 11.51 -10.35
N VAL A 43 17.92 11.14 -10.98
CA VAL A 43 18.42 9.76 -11.10
C VAL A 43 18.47 9.08 -9.73
N PHE A 44 19.12 9.71 -8.76
CA PHE A 44 19.31 9.14 -7.43
C PHE A 44 17.97 8.93 -6.71
N LEU A 45 17.10 9.93 -6.71
CA LEU A 45 15.79 9.85 -6.05
C LEU A 45 14.88 8.83 -6.72
N GLY A 46 14.84 8.77 -8.06
CA GLY A 46 14.00 7.81 -8.75
C GLY A 46 14.46 6.36 -8.59
N ILE A 47 15.78 6.10 -8.57
CA ILE A 47 16.31 4.77 -8.21
C ILE A 47 15.95 4.42 -6.76
N PHE A 48 16.09 5.36 -5.82
CA PHE A 48 15.73 5.12 -4.42
C PHE A 48 14.25 4.73 -4.27
N ILE A 49 13.32 5.54 -4.82
CA ILE A 49 11.89 5.28 -4.73
C ILE A 49 11.54 3.96 -5.47
N GLY A 50 12.13 3.72 -6.64
CA GLY A 50 11.92 2.50 -7.41
C GLY A 50 12.37 1.23 -6.67
N ALA A 51 13.55 1.25 -6.05
CA ALA A 51 14.10 0.12 -5.30
C ALA A 51 13.28 -0.20 -4.03
N VAL A 52 12.83 0.84 -3.31
CA VAL A 52 11.93 0.69 -2.16
C VAL A 52 10.60 0.09 -2.60
N THR A 53 10.04 0.57 -3.71
CA THR A 53 8.77 0.08 -4.27
C THR A 53 8.91 -1.37 -4.71
N PHE A 54 10.00 -1.74 -5.38
CA PHE A 54 10.26 -3.09 -5.87
C PHE A 54 10.26 -4.12 -4.74
N THR A 55 11.13 -3.91 -3.74
CA THR A 55 11.28 -4.85 -2.62
C THR A 55 10.07 -4.85 -1.69
N GLY A 56 9.50 -3.68 -1.39
CA GLY A 56 8.29 -3.58 -0.59
C GLY A 56 7.12 -4.33 -1.22
N SER A 57 6.95 -4.20 -2.54
CA SER A 57 5.93 -4.91 -3.32
C SER A 57 6.11 -6.43 -3.33
N ILE A 58 7.34 -6.92 -3.42
CA ILE A 58 7.63 -8.36 -3.33
C ILE A 58 7.26 -8.91 -1.95
N VAL A 59 7.59 -8.19 -0.87
CA VAL A 59 7.24 -8.62 0.49
C VAL A 59 5.73 -8.59 0.71
N ALA A 60 5.05 -7.54 0.25
CA ALA A 60 3.59 -7.44 0.32
C ALA A 60 2.91 -8.60 -0.43
N PHE A 61 3.37 -8.91 -1.64
CA PHE A 61 2.93 -10.07 -2.40
C PHE A 61 3.14 -11.38 -1.63
N GLY A 62 4.35 -11.59 -1.09
CA GLY A 62 4.67 -12.79 -0.33
C GLY A 62 3.79 -12.99 0.91
N LYS A 63 3.47 -11.90 1.62
CA LYS A 63 2.56 -11.93 2.78
C LYS A 63 1.12 -12.22 2.40
N LEU A 64 0.62 -11.61 1.32
CA LEU A 64 -0.74 -11.84 0.83
C LEU A 64 -0.94 -13.25 0.26
N ARG A 65 0.11 -13.83 -0.33
CA ARG A 65 0.13 -15.22 -0.80
C ARG A 65 0.33 -16.26 0.31
N GLY A 66 0.57 -15.84 1.55
CA GLY A 66 0.90 -16.73 2.66
C GLY A 66 2.28 -17.41 2.56
N LYS A 67 3.15 -16.97 1.63
CA LYS A 67 4.54 -17.48 1.52
C LYS A 67 5.47 -16.87 2.57
N ILE A 68 5.16 -15.65 3.02
CA ILE A 68 5.85 -14.95 4.10
C ILE A 68 4.86 -14.83 5.26
N SER A 69 5.36 -14.96 6.49
CA SER A 69 4.54 -14.80 7.70
C SER A 69 3.81 -13.45 7.70
N SER A 70 2.51 -13.48 7.96
CA SER A 70 1.68 -12.28 8.12
C SER A 70 1.95 -11.55 9.45
N LYS A 71 2.69 -12.17 10.38
CA LYS A 71 3.13 -11.50 11.61
C LYS A 71 4.17 -10.42 11.27
N PRO A 72 4.07 -9.23 11.85
CA PRO A 72 5.03 -8.17 11.59
C PRO A 72 6.39 -8.54 12.18
N LEU A 73 7.45 -8.29 11.42
CA LEU A 73 8.82 -8.53 11.84
C LEU A 73 9.26 -7.45 12.85
N MET A 74 9.49 -7.85 14.10
CA MET A 74 9.90 -6.95 15.18
C MET A 74 11.42 -7.05 15.41
N LEU A 75 12.19 -6.23 14.69
CA LEU A 75 13.62 -6.07 14.96
C LEU A 75 13.85 -5.06 16.09
N PRO A 76 14.90 -5.25 16.93
CA PRO A 76 15.26 -4.28 17.96
C PRO A 76 15.61 -2.94 17.29
N ASN A 77 15.10 -1.83 17.83
CA ASN A 77 15.36 -0.48 17.31
C ASN A 77 14.97 -0.25 15.83
N ARG A 78 13.95 -0.94 15.30
CA ARG A 78 13.46 -0.81 13.90
C ARG A 78 13.35 0.64 13.38
N HIS A 79 12.87 1.56 14.23
CA HIS A 79 12.72 2.97 13.85
C HIS A 79 14.06 3.67 13.64
N LYS A 80 15.06 3.35 14.49
CA LYS A 80 16.42 3.87 14.34
C LYS A 80 17.09 3.29 13.10
N MET A 81 16.87 2.02 12.78
CA MET A 81 17.39 1.41 11.55
C MET A 81 16.81 2.07 10.30
N ASN A 82 15.49 2.30 10.27
CA ASN A 82 14.82 2.99 9.17
C ASN A 82 15.31 4.45 9.03
N LEU A 83 15.42 5.16 10.15
CA LEU A 83 15.95 6.52 10.15
C LEU A 83 17.41 6.55 9.67
N ALA A 84 18.24 5.61 10.14
CA ALA A 84 19.63 5.50 9.72
C ALA A 84 19.74 5.23 8.21
N ALA A 85 18.91 4.34 7.66
CA ALA A 85 18.88 4.09 6.21
C ALA A 85 18.55 5.37 5.42
N LEU A 86 17.59 6.17 5.88
CA LEU A 86 17.24 7.44 5.22
C LEU A 86 18.37 8.47 5.34
N VAL A 87 18.97 8.63 6.52
CA VAL A 87 20.06 9.58 6.75
C VAL A 87 21.30 9.21 5.94
N VAL A 88 21.68 7.93 5.93
CA VAL A 88 22.82 7.45 5.15
C VAL A 88 22.57 7.62 3.65
N SER A 89 21.37 7.28 3.15
CA SER A 89 21.01 7.52 1.76
C SER A 89 21.06 9.01 1.39
N PHE A 90 20.64 9.90 2.29
CA PHE A 90 20.73 11.34 2.07
C PHE A 90 22.20 11.83 2.04
N LEU A 91 23.07 11.32 2.91
CA LEU A 91 24.49 11.64 2.85
C LEU A 91 25.15 11.12 1.56
N LEU A 92 24.76 9.92 1.11
CA LEU A 92 25.21 9.37 -0.17
C LEU A 92 24.74 10.21 -1.36
N LEU A 93 23.54 10.80 -1.31
CA LEU A 93 23.09 11.77 -2.33
C LEU A 93 24.02 12.97 -2.40
N LEU A 94 24.38 13.55 -1.26
CA LEU A 94 25.30 14.70 -1.22
C LEU A 94 26.67 14.33 -1.79
N VAL A 95 27.20 13.16 -1.45
CA VAL A 95 28.46 12.65 -2.02
C VAL A 95 28.33 12.43 -3.52
N PHE A 96 27.24 11.82 -3.98
CA PHE A 96 26.96 11.52 -5.38
C PHE A 96 26.93 12.79 -6.25
N VAL A 97 26.24 13.83 -5.81
CA VAL A 97 26.10 15.08 -6.58
C VAL A 97 27.36 15.95 -6.50
N ARG A 98 28.10 15.95 -5.39
CA ARG A 98 29.26 16.85 -5.19
C ARG A 98 30.58 16.29 -5.70
N THR A 99 30.66 14.99 -5.97
CA THR A 99 31.92 14.34 -6.36
C THR A 99 32.11 14.36 -7.86
N GLU A 100 33.31 14.72 -8.33
CA GLU A 100 33.70 14.66 -9.75
C GLU A 100 34.29 13.30 -10.17
N SER A 101 34.61 12.43 -9.19
CA SER A 101 35.08 11.07 -9.46
C SER A 101 33.93 10.15 -9.83
N VAL A 102 33.93 9.67 -11.08
CA VAL A 102 32.97 8.67 -11.59
C VAL A 102 32.93 7.42 -10.71
N GLY A 103 34.09 6.95 -10.24
CA GLY A 103 34.18 5.76 -9.39
C GLY A 103 33.42 5.92 -8.06
N LEU A 104 33.55 7.07 -7.42
CA LEU A 104 32.83 7.38 -6.17
C LEU A 104 31.33 7.60 -6.41
N GLN A 105 30.94 8.21 -7.55
CA GLN A 105 29.54 8.35 -7.91
C GLN A 105 28.86 6.99 -8.10
N VAL A 106 29.44 6.11 -8.91
CA VAL A 106 28.91 4.75 -9.13
C VAL A 106 28.82 3.98 -7.81
N LEU A 107 29.87 4.07 -6.97
CA LEU A 107 29.88 3.42 -5.66
C LEU A 107 28.74 3.94 -4.76
N ALA A 108 28.57 5.26 -4.66
CA ALA A 108 27.51 5.88 -3.88
C ALA A 108 26.11 5.46 -4.36
N LEU A 109 25.91 5.39 -5.69
CA LEU A 109 24.65 4.97 -6.31
C LEU A 109 24.34 3.49 -6.03
N LEU A 110 25.33 2.61 -6.17
CA LEU A 110 25.17 1.18 -5.88
C LEU A 110 24.92 0.92 -4.40
N LEU A 111 25.67 1.57 -3.51
CA LEU A 111 25.47 1.45 -2.07
C LEU A 111 24.09 1.96 -1.65
N MET A 112 23.66 3.11 -2.17
CA MET A 112 22.30 3.59 -1.92
C MET A 112 21.26 2.60 -2.43
N THR A 113 21.43 2.03 -3.64
CA THR A 113 20.48 1.08 -4.20
C THR A 113 20.33 -0.14 -3.28
N ILE A 114 21.43 -0.69 -2.78
CA ILE A 114 21.41 -1.81 -1.82
C ILE A 114 20.68 -1.41 -0.52
N ILE A 115 20.96 -0.23 0.01
CA ILE A 115 20.28 0.29 1.20
C ILE A 115 18.78 0.45 0.93
N ALA A 116 18.39 0.98 -0.22
CA ALA A 116 16.99 1.18 -0.62
C ALA A 116 16.24 -0.15 -0.76
N LEU A 117 16.86 -1.17 -1.34
CA LEU A 117 16.32 -2.53 -1.43
C LEU A 117 16.11 -3.14 -0.03
N ALA A 118 17.11 -3.02 0.86
CA ALA A 118 17.01 -3.50 2.23
C ALA A 118 15.95 -2.72 3.04
N PHE A 119 15.89 -1.40 2.84
CA PHE A 119 14.93 -0.51 3.49
C PHE A 119 13.49 -0.83 3.06
N GLY A 120 13.22 -0.98 1.76
CA GLY A 120 11.89 -1.33 1.26
C GLY A 120 11.43 -2.71 1.77
N TRP A 121 12.34 -3.69 1.79
CA TRP A 121 12.08 -4.99 2.40
C TRP A 121 11.71 -4.85 3.89
N HIS A 122 12.55 -4.16 4.67
CA HIS A 122 12.37 -4.03 6.12
C HIS A 122 11.10 -3.26 6.47
N LEU A 123 10.83 -2.15 5.76
CA LEU A 123 9.64 -1.33 5.96
C LEU A 123 8.36 -2.16 5.84
N VAL A 124 8.20 -2.92 4.75
CA VAL A 124 6.99 -3.74 4.55
C VAL A 124 7.00 -5.02 5.40
N ALA A 125 8.17 -5.60 5.68
CA ALA A 125 8.30 -6.75 6.56
C ALA A 125 7.83 -6.43 7.99
N SER A 126 8.02 -5.19 8.45
CA SER A 126 7.62 -4.72 9.78
C SER A 126 6.11 -4.44 9.93
N ILE A 127 5.33 -4.47 8.85
CA ILE A 127 3.89 -4.20 8.87
C ILE A 127 3.08 -5.50 8.96
N GLY A 128 1.99 -5.52 9.73
CA GLY A 128 1.15 -6.71 9.92
C GLY A 128 0.28 -7.05 8.71
N GLY A 129 -0.10 -8.32 8.57
CA GLY A 129 -0.96 -8.82 7.49
C GLY A 129 -2.31 -8.11 7.37
N ALA A 130 -2.90 -7.73 8.50
CA ALA A 130 -4.18 -7.01 8.54
C ALA A 130 -4.12 -5.63 7.88
N ASP A 131 -2.93 -5.00 7.87
CA ASP A 131 -2.70 -3.67 7.28
C ASP A 131 -2.20 -3.72 5.84
N MET A 132 -1.98 -4.93 5.29
CA MET A 132 -1.47 -5.11 3.93
C MET A 132 -2.31 -4.39 2.85
N PRO A 133 -3.65 -4.30 2.92
CA PRO A 133 -4.40 -3.52 1.94
C PRO A 133 -3.96 -2.05 1.87
N VAL A 134 -3.66 -1.42 3.02
CA VAL A 134 -3.13 -0.06 3.07
C VAL A 134 -1.73 -0.01 2.46
N VAL A 135 -0.88 -0.98 2.77
CA VAL A 135 0.48 -1.08 2.21
C VAL A 135 0.46 -1.19 0.70
N VAL A 136 -0.43 -1.99 0.12
CA VAL A 136 -0.57 -2.12 -1.34
C VAL A 136 -0.97 -0.79 -1.98
N SER A 137 -1.86 -0.03 -1.33
CA SER A 137 -2.24 1.32 -1.79
C SER A 137 -1.09 2.33 -1.67
N MET A 138 -0.29 2.26 -0.60
CA MET A 138 0.90 3.12 -0.44
C MET A 138 1.95 2.81 -1.50
N LEU A 139 2.19 1.53 -1.78
CA LEU A 139 3.12 1.11 -2.84
C LEU A 139 2.63 1.49 -4.24
N ASN A 140 1.31 1.56 -4.47
CA ASN A 140 0.76 2.16 -5.68
C ASN A 140 1.17 3.64 -5.80
N SER A 141 1.05 4.41 -4.72
CA SER A 141 1.51 5.80 -4.70
C SER A 141 3.00 5.91 -5.03
N TYR A 142 3.84 5.10 -4.40
CA TYR A 142 5.28 5.11 -4.66
C TYR A 142 5.63 4.72 -6.09
N SER A 143 4.91 3.76 -6.69
CA SER A 143 5.07 3.41 -8.10
C SER A 143 4.73 4.56 -9.04
N GLY A 144 3.71 5.38 -8.71
CA GLY A 144 3.39 6.60 -9.45
C GLY A 144 4.50 7.66 -9.36
N TRP A 145 5.02 7.91 -8.16
CA TRP A 145 6.15 8.84 -7.98
C TRP A 145 7.44 8.35 -8.65
N ALA A 146 7.69 7.03 -8.66
CA ALA A 146 8.81 6.44 -9.39
C ALA A 146 8.65 6.62 -10.92
N ALA A 147 7.43 6.45 -11.44
CA ALA A 147 7.12 6.70 -12.85
C ALA A 147 7.28 8.19 -13.21
N ALA A 148 6.85 9.11 -12.33
CA ALA A 148 7.05 10.54 -12.53
C ALA A 148 8.54 10.92 -12.52
N ALA A 149 9.34 10.35 -11.61
CA ALA A 149 10.79 10.53 -11.57
C ALA A 149 11.46 10.01 -12.85
N ALA A 150 11.07 8.83 -13.33
CA ALA A 150 11.52 8.31 -14.62
C ALA A 150 11.09 9.23 -15.79
N GLY A 151 9.91 9.85 -15.69
CA GLY A 151 9.45 10.87 -16.63
C GLY A 151 10.37 12.09 -16.68
N PHE A 152 10.81 12.61 -15.53
CA PHE A 152 11.80 13.70 -15.48
C PHE A 152 13.14 13.29 -16.10
N MET A 153 13.68 12.13 -15.71
CA MET A 153 14.95 11.60 -16.25
C MET A 153 14.94 11.41 -17.77
N LEU A 154 13.77 11.18 -18.36
CA LEU A 154 13.56 10.95 -19.79
C LEU A 154 12.99 12.18 -20.50
N SER A 155 12.75 13.29 -19.78
CA SER A 155 12.06 14.47 -20.30
C SER A 155 10.73 14.13 -21.00
N ASN A 156 9.93 13.26 -20.39
CA ASN A 156 8.67 12.76 -20.92
C ASN A 156 7.47 13.23 -20.09
N ASP A 157 6.78 14.25 -20.60
CA ASP A 157 5.62 14.88 -19.95
C ASP A 157 4.48 13.89 -19.65
N LEU A 158 4.26 12.91 -20.52
CA LEU A 158 3.21 11.91 -20.31
C LEU A 158 3.51 11.07 -19.07
N LEU A 159 4.76 10.62 -18.89
CA LEU A 159 5.17 9.87 -17.71
C LEU A 159 5.13 10.72 -16.44
N ILE A 160 5.49 12.00 -16.53
CA ILE A 160 5.40 12.95 -15.41
C ILE A 160 3.95 13.11 -14.96
N VAL A 161 3.05 13.43 -15.89
CA VAL A 161 1.63 13.69 -15.60
C VAL A 161 0.93 12.43 -15.12
N THR A 162 1.10 11.30 -15.82
CA THR A 162 0.45 10.04 -15.43
C THR A 162 1.00 9.51 -14.11
N GLY A 163 2.32 9.59 -13.89
CA GLY A 163 2.96 9.21 -12.63
C GLY A 163 2.47 10.04 -11.45
N ALA A 164 2.39 11.37 -11.60
CA ALA A 164 1.88 12.25 -10.55
C ALA A 164 0.40 12.01 -10.23
N LEU A 165 -0.43 11.71 -11.24
CA LEU A 165 -1.83 11.37 -11.06
C LEU A 165 -2.00 10.06 -10.28
N VAL A 166 -1.26 9.01 -10.65
CA VAL A 166 -1.27 7.72 -9.93
C VAL A 166 -0.72 7.89 -8.52
N GLY A 167 0.38 8.64 -8.36
CA GLY A 167 1.04 8.90 -7.09
C GLY A 167 0.13 9.60 -6.08
N SER A 168 -0.49 10.71 -6.49
CA SER A 168 -1.44 11.46 -5.66
C SER A 168 -2.70 10.65 -5.33
N SER A 169 -3.28 9.96 -6.30
CA SER A 169 -4.45 9.09 -6.10
C SER A 169 -4.18 7.99 -5.08
N GLY A 170 -3.03 7.30 -5.20
CA GLY A 170 -2.62 6.28 -4.23
C GLY A 170 -2.42 6.83 -2.82
N ALA A 171 -1.87 8.04 -2.68
CA ALA A 171 -1.69 8.67 -1.37
C ALA A 171 -3.03 9.00 -0.70
N ILE A 172 -3.96 9.59 -1.45
CA ILE A 172 -5.32 9.90 -0.98
C ILE A 172 -6.07 8.64 -0.58
N LEU A 173 -6.01 7.60 -1.41
CA LEU A 173 -6.64 6.31 -1.13
C LEU A 173 -6.08 5.70 0.17
N SER A 174 -4.76 5.71 0.34
CA SER A 174 -4.10 5.20 1.55
C SER A 174 -4.56 5.93 2.80
N TYR A 175 -4.69 7.26 2.74
CA TYR A 175 -5.20 8.07 3.83
C TYR A 175 -6.66 7.74 4.19
N ILE A 176 -7.54 7.64 3.18
CA ILE A 176 -8.95 7.30 3.39
C ILE A 176 -9.09 5.89 3.98
N MET A 177 -8.27 4.93 3.54
CA MET A 177 -8.25 3.58 4.10
C MET A 177 -7.81 3.57 5.57
N CYS A 178 -6.76 4.32 5.92
CA CYS A 178 -6.31 4.45 7.33
C CYS A 178 -7.44 5.03 8.21
N LYS A 179 -8.07 6.11 7.74
CA LYS A 179 -9.20 6.75 8.44
C LYS A 179 -10.39 5.80 8.61
N ALA A 180 -10.70 5.01 7.58
CA ALA A 180 -11.74 3.99 7.62
C ALA A 180 -11.45 2.84 8.61
N MET A 181 -10.19 2.61 8.95
CA MET A 181 -9.74 1.62 9.93
C MET A 181 -9.55 2.22 11.34
N ASN A 182 -9.86 3.50 11.54
CA ASN A 182 -9.60 4.25 12.77
C ASN A 182 -8.14 4.15 13.25
N ARG A 183 -7.20 4.19 12.29
CA ARG A 183 -5.76 4.17 12.55
C ARG A 183 -5.08 5.34 11.86
N SER A 184 -4.08 5.95 12.50
CA SER A 184 -3.31 7.03 11.88
C SER A 184 -2.37 6.46 10.80
N PHE A 185 -2.19 7.19 9.71
CA PHE A 185 -1.29 6.79 8.60
C PHE A 185 0.14 6.52 9.09
N ILE A 186 0.62 7.33 10.04
CA ILE A 186 1.94 7.18 10.66
C ILE A 186 2.02 5.87 11.46
N SER A 187 0.98 5.50 12.23
CA SER A 187 0.97 4.23 12.99
C SER A 187 1.11 3.01 12.08
N VAL A 188 0.49 3.03 10.89
CA VAL A 188 0.53 1.94 9.92
C VAL A 188 1.93 1.82 9.31
N ILE A 189 2.55 2.93 8.86
CA ILE A 189 3.91 2.91 8.31
C ILE A 189 4.95 2.55 9.37
N ALA A 190 4.75 3.03 10.60
CA ALA A 190 5.64 2.74 11.72
C ALA A 190 5.54 1.27 12.19
N GLY A 191 4.60 0.47 11.70
CA GLY A 191 4.36 -0.89 12.18
C GLY A 191 3.99 -0.92 13.67
N GLY A 192 3.39 0.18 14.17
CA GLY A 192 2.93 0.30 15.55
C GLY A 192 1.61 -0.44 15.71
N PHE A 193 1.59 -1.45 16.59
CA PHE A 193 0.34 -1.89 17.20
C PHE A 193 0.00 -0.88 18.28
N GLY A 194 -1.02 -0.08 18.00
CA GLY A 194 -1.51 0.93 18.91
C GLY A 194 -2.60 1.66 18.17
N THR A 195 -3.85 1.41 18.55
CA THR A 195 -4.87 2.43 18.32
C THR A 195 -4.39 3.66 19.09
N ASP A 196 -4.45 4.85 18.49
CA ASP A 196 -4.27 6.14 19.18
C ASP A 196 -5.42 6.41 20.18
N GLY A 197 -5.95 5.35 20.81
CA GLY A 197 -7.16 5.32 21.63
C GLY A 197 -7.33 3.97 22.32
N SER A 198 -6.24 3.26 22.66
CA SER A 198 -6.33 2.12 23.58
C SER A 198 -6.76 2.65 24.95
N SER A 199 -8.05 2.63 25.22
CA SER A 199 -8.56 2.67 26.59
C SER A 199 -7.90 1.52 27.33
N THR A 200 -7.07 1.84 28.32
CA THR A 200 -6.55 0.91 29.34
C THR A 200 -7.66 0.47 30.31
N GLY A 201 -8.85 0.22 29.78
CA GLY A 201 -9.96 -0.38 30.49
C GLY A 201 -9.88 -1.88 30.29
N ASP A 202 -9.84 -2.61 31.40
CA ASP A 202 -10.16 -4.03 31.45
C ASP A 202 -11.64 -4.17 31.04
N ASP A 203 -11.92 -4.15 29.74
CA ASP A 203 -13.23 -4.52 29.20
C ASP A 203 -13.35 -6.04 29.41
N GLN A 204 -13.70 -6.44 30.64
CA GLN A 204 -14.20 -7.77 30.90
C GLN A 204 -15.34 -8.00 29.91
N GLU A 205 -15.25 -9.07 29.12
CA GLU A 205 -16.28 -9.44 28.15
C GLU A 205 -17.64 -9.44 28.86
N ALA A 206 -18.44 -8.40 28.59
CA ALA A 206 -19.70 -8.21 29.27
C ALA A 206 -20.79 -9.03 28.55
N GLY A 207 -21.15 -10.17 29.13
CA GLY A 207 -22.27 -11.01 28.71
C GLY A 207 -21.89 -12.46 28.40
N GLU A 208 -22.91 -13.32 28.30
CA GLU A 208 -22.75 -14.71 27.85
C GLU A 208 -22.98 -14.80 26.34
N HIS A 209 -22.21 -15.64 25.63
CA HIS A 209 -22.46 -15.91 24.23
C HIS A 209 -23.68 -16.84 24.09
N ARG A 210 -24.54 -16.57 23.11
CA ARG A 210 -25.69 -17.45 22.81
C ARG A 210 -25.49 -18.14 21.49
N GLU A 211 -25.43 -19.47 21.52
CA GLU A 211 -25.35 -20.31 20.33
C GLU A 211 -26.74 -20.56 19.74
N ILE A 212 -26.81 -20.67 18.41
CA ILE A 212 -28.04 -20.94 17.66
C ILE A 212 -27.71 -21.84 16.47
N THR A 213 -28.66 -22.68 16.08
CA THR A 213 -28.52 -23.57 14.92
C THR A 213 -28.87 -22.86 13.61
N ALA A 214 -28.49 -23.48 12.47
CA ALA A 214 -28.80 -22.94 11.15
C ALA A 214 -30.32 -22.95 10.89
N GLU A 215 -31.02 -23.96 11.38
CA GLU A 215 -32.47 -24.13 11.26
C GLU A 215 -33.23 -23.02 12.02
N GLU A 216 -32.85 -22.76 13.27
CA GLU A 216 -33.44 -21.67 14.07
C GLU A 216 -33.17 -20.31 13.43
N THR A 217 -31.97 -20.09 12.89
CA THR A 217 -31.63 -18.84 12.17
C THR A 217 -32.50 -18.67 10.92
N ALA A 218 -32.79 -19.74 10.19
CA ALA A 218 -33.67 -19.70 9.02
C ALA A 218 -35.12 -19.38 9.39
N GLU A 219 -35.60 -19.88 10.52
CA GLU A 219 -36.94 -19.54 11.05
C GLU A 219 -37.03 -18.07 11.49
N MET A 220 -36.01 -17.57 12.18
CA MET A 220 -35.91 -16.14 12.52
C MET A 220 -35.92 -15.25 11.27
N LEU A 221 -35.19 -15.62 10.22
CA LEU A 221 -35.18 -14.88 8.96
C LEU A 221 -36.55 -14.86 8.26
N LYS A 222 -37.31 -15.96 8.29
CA LYS A 222 -38.67 -16.03 7.72
C LYS A 222 -39.67 -15.13 8.45
N ASN A 223 -39.53 -15.03 9.77
CA ASN A 223 -40.41 -14.23 10.62
C ASN A 223 -39.97 -12.75 10.73
N SER A 224 -38.87 -12.36 10.07
CA SER A 224 -38.34 -11.00 10.13
C SER A 224 -38.93 -10.09 9.04
N HIS A 225 -39.29 -8.86 9.41
CA HIS A 225 -39.82 -7.86 8.46
C HIS A 225 -38.74 -7.00 7.79
N SER A 226 -37.53 -6.93 8.37
CA SER A 226 -36.40 -6.19 7.84
C SER A 226 -35.11 -6.84 8.31
N VAL A 227 -34.18 -7.10 7.38
CA VAL A 227 -32.92 -7.79 7.65
C VAL A 227 -31.78 -7.00 7.03
N ILE A 228 -30.75 -6.72 7.83
CA ILE A 228 -29.48 -6.13 7.37
C ILE A 228 -28.41 -7.21 7.44
N ILE A 229 -27.80 -7.51 6.29
CA ILE A 229 -26.67 -8.42 6.19
C ILE A 229 -25.39 -7.59 6.17
N THR A 230 -24.49 -7.82 7.13
CA THR A 230 -23.20 -7.13 7.21
C THR A 230 -22.09 -8.08 6.76
N PRO A 231 -21.70 -8.07 5.47
CA PRO A 231 -20.69 -8.99 4.96
C PRO A 231 -19.30 -8.64 5.50
N GLY A 232 -18.54 -9.69 5.85
CA GLY A 232 -17.14 -9.59 6.27
C GLY A 232 -16.19 -10.36 5.35
N TYR A 233 -14.89 -10.26 5.62
CA TYR A 233 -13.85 -10.99 4.86
C TYR A 233 -14.09 -12.51 4.85
N GLY A 234 -14.58 -13.07 5.98
CA GLY A 234 -14.90 -14.50 6.08
C GLY A 234 -15.92 -14.99 5.05
N MET A 235 -16.90 -14.16 4.68
CA MET A 235 -17.88 -14.50 3.64
C MET A 235 -17.20 -14.69 2.28
N ALA A 236 -16.24 -13.81 1.95
CA ALA A 236 -15.50 -13.90 0.69
C ALA A 236 -14.52 -15.09 0.68
N VAL A 237 -13.85 -15.37 1.80
CA VAL A 237 -12.94 -16.53 1.91
C VAL A 237 -13.69 -17.84 1.77
N ALA A 238 -14.86 -17.96 2.39
CA ALA A 238 -15.72 -19.14 2.31
C ALA A 238 -16.50 -19.25 0.98
N GLN A 239 -16.34 -18.28 0.07
CA GLN A 239 -17.12 -18.19 -1.19
C GLN A 239 -18.64 -18.16 -0.98
N ALA A 240 -19.09 -17.63 0.17
CA ALA A 240 -20.49 -17.62 0.59
C ALA A 240 -21.32 -16.51 -0.06
N GLN A 241 -20.72 -15.63 -0.88
CA GLN A 241 -21.44 -14.54 -1.54
C GLN A 241 -22.57 -15.03 -2.47
N TYR A 242 -22.40 -16.18 -3.14
CA TYR A 242 -23.42 -16.71 -4.04
C TYR A 242 -24.62 -17.29 -3.27
N PRO A 243 -24.43 -18.18 -2.27
CA PRO A 243 -25.53 -18.62 -1.39
C PRO A 243 -26.26 -17.46 -0.71
N VAL A 244 -25.53 -16.47 -0.17
CA VAL A 244 -26.14 -15.31 0.50
C VAL A 244 -26.98 -14.47 -0.47
N ALA A 245 -26.50 -14.29 -1.71
CA ALA A 245 -27.28 -13.63 -2.76
C ALA A 245 -28.55 -14.41 -3.12
N GLU A 246 -28.49 -15.75 -3.12
CA GLU A 246 -29.66 -16.60 -3.36
C GLU A 246 -30.68 -16.51 -2.23
N ILE A 247 -30.25 -16.54 -0.97
CA ILE A 247 -31.11 -16.35 0.21
C ILE A 247 -31.81 -14.99 0.13
N THR A 248 -31.05 -13.94 -0.19
CA THR A 248 -31.57 -12.57 -0.33
C THR A 248 -32.62 -12.49 -1.44
N ARG A 249 -32.42 -13.21 -2.56
CA ARG A 249 -33.39 -13.25 -3.67
C ARG A 249 -34.67 -14.01 -3.30
N LYS A 250 -34.55 -15.13 -2.56
CA LYS A 250 -35.67 -15.98 -2.14
C LYS A 250 -36.57 -15.33 -1.08
N THR A 251 -36.03 -14.43 -0.26
CA THR A 251 -36.76 -13.73 0.82
C THR A 251 -37.30 -12.36 0.43
N ALA A 252 -37.31 -12.01 -0.87
CA ALA A 252 -37.64 -10.68 -1.42
C ALA A 252 -39.11 -10.21 -1.27
N CYS A 253 -39.82 -10.64 -0.22
CA CYS A 253 -41.11 -10.08 0.20
C CYS A 253 -40.99 -9.05 1.35
N ALA A 254 -39.79 -8.75 1.85
CA ALA A 254 -39.53 -7.73 2.85
C ALA A 254 -38.49 -6.74 2.32
N ARG A 255 -38.74 -5.42 2.44
CA ARG A 255 -37.90 -4.34 1.91
C ARG A 255 -36.44 -4.47 2.38
N TYR A 256 -35.60 -5.04 1.53
CA TYR A 256 -34.15 -5.15 1.74
C TYR A 256 -33.47 -3.81 1.47
N GLN A 257 -33.06 -3.09 2.53
CA GLN A 257 -32.09 -2.01 2.39
C GLN A 257 -30.69 -2.63 2.30
N ARG A 258 -30.12 -2.66 1.08
CA ARG A 258 -28.71 -2.96 0.85
C ARG A 258 -27.83 -1.88 1.48
N ALA A 259 -27.58 -1.98 2.78
CA ALA A 259 -26.53 -1.21 3.43
C ALA A 259 -25.25 -2.04 3.46
N PHE A 260 -24.49 -2.06 2.35
CA PHE A 260 -23.10 -2.57 2.34
C PHE A 260 -22.21 -1.59 3.12
N ARG A 261 -22.31 -1.62 4.46
CA ARG A 261 -21.86 -0.52 5.33
C ARG A 261 -20.53 -0.79 6.04
N HIS A 262 -19.54 -1.37 5.36
CA HIS A 262 -18.17 -1.43 5.88
C HIS A 262 -17.13 -0.97 4.85
N SER A 263 -16.43 0.10 5.20
CA SER A 263 -15.35 0.74 4.42
C SER A 263 -14.02 -0.03 4.44
N SER A 264 -13.84 -0.97 5.36
CA SER A 264 -12.61 -1.75 5.58
C SER A 264 -12.75 -3.24 5.30
N GLY A 265 -13.95 -3.71 4.92
CA GLY A 265 -14.26 -5.12 4.72
C GLY A 265 -13.86 -5.63 3.34
N GLY A 266 -12.57 -5.92 3.16
CA GLY A 266 -12.07 -6.62 1.97
C GLY A 266 -10.57 -6.45 1.78
N GLY A 267 -9.85 -7.55 1.53
CA GLY A 267 -8.39 -7.53 1.32
C GLY A 267 -7.92 -6.78 0.07
N SER A 268 -8.81 -6.17 -0.71
CA SER A 268 -8.51 -5.42 -1.95
C SER A 268 -9.02 -3.98 -1.86
N PRO A 269 -8.25 -2.98 -2.33
CA PRO A 269 -8.75 -1.63 -2.57
C PRO A 269 -9.96 -1.58 -3.51
N ALA A 270 -10.17 -2.58 -4.36
CA ALA A 270 -11.31 -2.64 -5.29
C ALA A 270 -12.68 -2.61 -4.59
N GLY A 271 -12.83 -3.25 -3.43
CA GLY A 271 -14.08 -3.22 -2.65
C GLY A 271 -14.35 -1.88 -1.95
N ALA A 272 -13.31 -1.04 -1.84
CA ALA A 272 -13.39 0.35 -1.41
C ALA A 272 -13.57 1.31 -2.61
N TYR A 273 -12.95 1.00 -3.77
CA TYR A 273 -13.02 1.77 -5.02
C TYR A 273 -14.42 1.69 -5.67
N GLU A 274 -15.03 0.51 -5.77
CA GLU A 274 -16.41 0.34 -6.26
C GLU A 274 -17.43 1.14 -5.41
N ARG A 275 -17.12 1.38 -4.12
CA ARG A 275 -17.98 2.17 -3.22
C ARG A 275 -17.63 3.65 -3.13
N ALA A 276 -16.40 4.06 -3.49
CA ALA A 276 -16.04 5.47 -3.59
C ALA A 276 -16.60 6.09 -4.87
N VAL A 277 -16.57 5.35 -5.99
CA VAL A 277 -17.16 5.79 -7.27
C VAL A 277 -18.69 5.76 -7.23
N GLY A 278 -19.30 4.75 -6.61
CA GLY A 278 -20.76 4.69 -6.41
C GLY A 278 -21.34 5.78 -5.48
N ARG A 279 -20.49 6.47 -4.69
CA ARG A 279 -20.89 7.67 -3.92
C ARG A 279 -20.93 8.95 -4.76
N GLY A 280 -20.31 8.96 -5.95
CA GLY A 280 -20.35 10.10 -6.87
C GLY A 280 -21.65 10.15 -7.70
N GLU A 281 -22.22 8.99 -8.03
CA GLU A 281 -23.47 8.90 -8.81
C GLU A 281 -24.76 9.12 -8.00
N SER A 282 -24.64 9.31 -6.68
CA SER A 282 -25.77 9.67 -5.81
C SER A 282 -25.67 11.09 -5.24
N ALA A 283 -24.72 11.88 -5.76
CA ALA A 283 -24.55 13.31 -5.45
C ALA A 283 -24.67 14.22 -6.70
N LEU A 284 -25.23 13.68 -7.79
CA LEU A 284 -25.80 14.40 -8.94
C LEU A 284 -27.22 13.84 -9.18
#